data_AF-A0A1F0BAY3-F1
#
_entry.id   AF-A0A1F0BAY3-F1
#
_cell.length_a   1.000
_cell.length_b   1.000
_cell.length_c   1.000
_cell.angle_alpha   90.00
_cell.angle_beta   90.00
_cell.angle_gamma   90.00
#
_symmetry.space_group_name_H-M   'P 1'
#
loop_
_entity.id
_entity.type
_entity.pdbx_description
1 polymer ?
#
loop_
_entity_poly.entity_id
_entity_poly.type
_entity_poly.pdbx_seq_one_letter_code
_entity_poly.pdbx_strand_id
1 'polypeptide(L)'
;MSAVVGQGGQSLHVDEVGRTENPATNLTQAKPADSAEHIIQAKLSGQASGELPFTVSNEELDKVAQIDKDEDVQVVTDKEVNLATIKTAVETSVALSKVQTDSDKQVSEVKKVTADYALGNYGLSPLNSINFHKARWKEMVKPYFEKNDVFTMPKNENISF
;
A
#
# COMPACT_ATOMS: atom_id res chain seq x y z
N MET A 1 50.58 21.61 -55.07
CA MET A 1 49.63 22.05 -56.11
C MET A 1 49.59 20.97 -57.18
N SER A 2 48.51 20.18 -57.26
CA SER A 2 48.22 19.35 -58.43
C SER A 2 46.73 19.50 -58.72
N ALA A 3 46.44 20.08 -59.87
CA ALA A 3 45.09 20.30 -60.36
C ALA A 3 44.68 19.12 -61.26
N VAL A 4 43.43 18.68 -61.13
CA VAL A 4 42.74 17.98 -62.22
C VAL A 4 41.37 18.64 -62.37
N VAL A 5 41.13 19.18 -63.56
CA VAL A 5 39.84 19.75 -63.98
C VAL A 5 39.14 18.68 -64.79
N GLY A 6 37.96 18.27 -64.33
CA GLY A 6 37.01 17.44 -65.09
C GLY A 6 35.65 18.14 -65.08
N GLN A 7 35.20 18.57 -66.26
CA GLN A 7 33.88 19.13 -66.52
C GLN A 7 32.77 18.12 -66.22
N GLY A 8 31.76 18.52 -65.47
CA GLY A 8 30.52 17.75 -65.30
C GLY A 8 29.87 18.03 -63.96
N GLY A 9 28.69 18.66 -63.98
CA GLY A 9 28.00 19.09 -62.78
C GLY A 9 27.61 17.93 -61.86
N GLN A 10 28.20 17.92 -60.68
CA GLN A 10 27.59 17.70 -59.37
C GLN A 10 28.75 17.81 -58.38
N SER A 11 28.69 18.78 -57.47
CA SER A 11 29.51 18.71 -56.26
C SER A 11 28.95 17.55 -55.46
N LEU A 12 29.44 16.34 -55.78
CA LEU A 12 29.35 15.24 -54.85
C LEU A 12 30.17 15.72 -53.65
N HIS A 13 29.49 15.91 -52.53
CA HIS A 13 30.11 15.98 -51.23
C HIS A 13 30.93 14.71 -51.08
N VAL A 14 32.20 14.76 -51.50
CA VAL A 14 33.19 13.74 -51.19
C VAL A 14 33.45 13.93 -49.71
N ASP A 15 32.60 13.31 -48.90
CA ASP A 15 32.87 13.07 -47.51
C ASP A 15 34.20 12.33 -47.50
N GLU A 16 35.25 12.98 -47.00
CA GLU A 16 36.60 12.44 -46.98
C GLU A 16 36.54 11.15 -46.15
N VAL A 17 36.49 10.00 -46.84
CA VAL A 17 36.37 8.69 -46.20
C VAL A 17 37.67 8.45 -45.43
N GLY A 18 37.68 8.83 -44.15
CA GLY A 18 38.80 8.61 -43.25
C GLY A 18 39.21 7.15 -43.30
N ARG A 19 40.47 6.88 -43.64
CA ARG A 19 41.04 5.53 -43.61
C ARG A 19 41.73 5.30 -42.27
N THR A 20 41.65 4.07 -41.79
CA THR A 20 42.45 3.66 -40.62
C THR A 20 43.91 3.42 -41.02
N GLU A 21 44.85 3.44 -40.08
CA GLU A 21 46.27 3.11 -40.33
C GLU A 21 46.50 1.60 -40.64
N ASN A 22 45.45 0.78 -40.58
CA ASN A 22 45.52 -0.63 -40.90
C ASN A 22 45.67 -0.83 -42.43
N PRO A 23 46.68 -1.59 -42.91
CA PRO A 23 46.85 -1.90 -44.33
C PRO A 23 45.85 -2.96 -44.83
N ALA A 24 44.56 -2.75 -44.56
CA ALA A 24 43.49 -3.61 -45.04
C ALA A 24 43.31 -3.41 -46.56
N THR A 25 43.15 -4.51 -47.30
CA THR A 25 42.91 -4.49 -48.75
C THR A 25 41.42 -4.44 -49.10
N ASN A 26 40.53 -4.61 -48.12
CA ASN A 26 39.08 -4.52 -48.21
C ASN A 26 38.50 -3.85 -46.94
N LEU A 27 37.35 -3.18 -47.04
CA LEU A 27 36.69 -2.45 -45.94
C LEU A 27 37.60 -1.42 -45.24
N THR A 28 38.26 -0.56 -46.02
CA THR A 28 39.32 0.34 -45.52
C THR A 28 38.82 1.57 -44.76
N GLN A 29 37.51 1.76 -44.69
CA GLN A 29 36.88 2.96 -44.13
C GLN A 29 36.95 2.89 -42.60
N ALA A 30 37.30 3.99 -41.94
CA ALA A 30 37.23 4.11 -40.50
C ALA A 30 35.78 4.05 -40.02
N LYS A 31 35.60 3.72 -38.73
CA LYS A 31 34.27 3.73 -38.11
C LYS A 31 33.67 5.14 -38.30
N PRO A 32 32.46 5.26 -38.89
CA PRO A 32 31.79 6.55 -39.01
C PRO A 32 31.46 7.11 -37.62
N ALA A 33 31.22 8.42 -37.54
CA ALA A 33 30.74 9.03 -36.31
C ALA A 33 29.41 8.39 -35.87
N ASP A 34 29.23 8.24 -34.55
CA ASP A 34 27.98 7.72 -34.01
C ASP A 34 26.81 8.67 -34.35
N SER A 35 25.63 8.11 -34.61
CA SER A 35 24.45 8.91 -34.91
C SER A 35 24.02 9.74 -33.69
N ALA A 36 23.30 10.84 -33.94
CA ALA A 36 22.77 11.67 -32.85
C ALA A 36 21.83 10.85 -31.94
N GLU A 37 21.02 9.95 -32.50
CA GLU A 37 20.14 9.07 -31.75
C GLU A 37 20.93 8.11 -30.85
N HIS A 38 22.02 7.52 -31.35
CA HIS A 38 22.89 6.65 -30.56
C HIS A 38 23.52 7.42 -29.39
N ILE A 39 24.00 8.64 -29.63
CA ILE A 39 24.57 9.50 -28.59
C ILE A 39 23.52 9.86 -27.54
N ILE A 40 22.30 10.18 -27.96
CA ILE A 40 21.18 10.50 -27.06
C ILE A 40 20.81 9.27 -26.23
N GLN A 41 20.63 8.10 -26.86
CA GLN A 41 20.30 6.87 -26.15
C GLN A 41 21.39 6.46 -25.16
N ALA A 42 22.67 6.60 -25.53
CA ALA A 42 23.78 6.33 -24.63
C ALA A 42 23.78 7.26 -23.41
N LYS A 43 23.44 8.55 -23.60
CA LYS A 43 23.31 9.54 -22.50
C LYS A 43 22.12 9.28 -21.58
N LEU A 44 21.02 8.78 -22.13
CA LEU A 44 19.80 8.44 -21.38
C LEU A 44 19.82 7.00 -20.84
N SER A 45 20.89 6.25 -21.08
CA SER A 45 21.01 4.85 -20.65
C SER A 45 20.86 4.74 -19.13
N GLY A 46 19.97 3.85 -18.70
CA GLY A 46 19.63 3.66 -17.29
C GLY A 46 18.53 4.57 -16.76
N GLN A 47 18.03 5.53 -17.55
CA GLN A 47 16.81 6.27 -17.20
C GLN A 47 15.58 5.47 -17.62
N ALA A 48 14.62 5.35 -16.69
CA ALA A 48 13.32 4.76 -16.94
C ALA A 48 12.25 5.85 -16.85
N SER A 49 11.22 5.73 -17.68
CA SER A 49 10.06 6.63 -17.68
C SER A 49 8.79 5.81 -17.52
N GLY A 50 7.98 6.13 -16.52
CA GLY A 50 6.77 5.41 -16.18
C GLY A 50 6.99 4.25 -15.20
N GLU A 51 5.90 3.78 -14.61
CA GLU A 51 5.87 2.70 -13.63
C GLU A 51 4.77 1.70 -14.00
N LEU A 52 4.95 0.43 -13.67
CA LEU A 52 3.93 -0.61 -13.83
C LEU A 52 3.23 -0.81 -12.49
N PRO A 53 1.95 -0.40 -12.33
CA PRO A 53 1.25 -0.53 -11.06
C PRO A 53 0.84 -1.99 -10.81
N PHE A 54 0.96 -2.42 -9.56
CA PHE A 54 0.48 -3.70 -9.07
C PHE A 54 -0.42 -3.47 -7.85
N THR A 55 -1.55 -4.17 -7.80
CA THR A 55 -2.54 -4.05 -6.72
C THR A 55 -2.95 -5.42 -6.19
N VAL A 56 -3.16 -5.51 -4.88
CA VAL A 56 -3.80 -6.66 -4.22
C VAL A 56 -5.31 -6.39 -4.09
N SER A 57 -6.14 -7.44 -4.19
CA SER A 57 -7.60 -7.29 -4.04
C SER A 57 -7.97 -7.03 -2.57
N ASN A 58 -8.78 -6.00 -2.32
CA ASN A 58 -9.26 -5.62 -0.98
C ASN A 58 -10.73 -6.01 -0.74
N GLU A 59 -11.29 -6.87 -1.57
CA GLU A 59 -12.74 -7.21 -1.54
C GLU A 59 -13.22 -7.68 -0.16
N GLU A 60 -12.42 -8.47 0.56
CA GLU A 60 -12.78 -8.96 1.89
C GLU A 60 -12.77 -7.84 2.94
N LEU A 61 -11.85 -6.87 2.85
CA LEU A 61 -11.85 -5.69 3.73
C LEU A 61 -13.09 -4.84 3.49
N ASP A 62 -13.48 -4.64 2.23
CA ASP A 62 -14.67 -3.88 1.88
C ASP A 62 -15.95 -4.52 2.43
N LYS A 63 -16.06 -5.86 2.38
CA LYS A 63 -17.18 -6.60 2.97
C LYS A 63 -17.24 -6.42 4.48
N VAL A 64 -16.12 -6.58 5.19
CA VAL A 64 -16.10 -6.42 6.65
C VAL A 64 -16.42 -4.99 7.06
N ALA A 65 -15.88 -4.00 6.35
CA ALA A 65 -16.19 -2.60 6.58
C ALA A 65 -17.67 -2.24 6.38
N GLN A 66 -18.41 -2.98 5.54
CA GLN A 66 -19.85 -2.81 5.40
C GLN A 66 -20.60 -3.39 6.59
N ILE A 67 -20.24 -4.60 7.04
CA ILE A 67 -20.84 -5.24 8.22
C ILE A 67 -20.69 -4.34 9.46
N ASP A 68 -19.52 -3.75 9.64
CA ASP A 68 -19.24 -2.84 10.76
C ASP A 68 -20.15 -1.60 10.75
N LYS A 69 -20.36 -1.01 9.58
CA LYS A 69 -21.26 0.15 9.45
C LYS A 69 -22.71 -0.23 9.78
N ASP A 70 -23.13 -1.45 9.44
CA ASP A 70 -24.46 -1.96 9.79
C ASP A 70 -24.59 -2.20 11.31
N GLU A 71 -23.48 -2.50 12.00
CA GLU A 71 -23.41 -2.64 13.46
C GLU A 71 -23.15 -1.32 14.21
N ASP A 72 -23.20 -0.17 13.53
CA ASP A 72 -22.88 1.16 14.10
C ASP A 72 -21.42 1.29 14.59
N VAL A 73 -20.52 0.44 14.08
CA VAL A 73 -19.07 0.52 14.29
C VAL A 73 -18.49 1.54 13.31
N GLN A 74 -17.76 2.53 13.85
CA GLN A 74 -17.13 3.56 13.02
C GLN A 74 -15.93 2.97 12.26
N VAL A 75 -16.06 2.90 10.93
CA VAL A 75 -14.96 2.54 10.04
C VAL A 75 -14.30 3.78 9.48
N VAL A 76 -13.01 3.97 9.75
CA VAL A 76 -12.17 5.02 9.16
C VAL A 76 -11.20 4.39 8.19
N THR A 77 -11.26 4.79 6.92
CA THR A 77 -10.26 4.39 5.91
C THR A 77 -9.09 5.37 5.97
N ASP A 78 -7.91 4.85 6.30
CA ASP A 78 -6.67 5.62 6.31
C ASP A 78 -6.15 5.91 4.89
N LYS A 79 -5.15 6.78 4.79
CA LYS A 79 -4.49 7.10 3.52
C LYS A 79 -3.81 5.87 2.92
N GLU A 80 -3.83 5.77 1.60
CA GLU A 80 -3.13 4.72 0.86
C GLU A 80 -1.62 4.74 1.15
N VAL A 81 -1.05 3.55 1.39
CA VAL A 81 0.37 3.37 1.65
C VAL A 81 1.09 3.05 0.33
N ASN A 82 1.95 3.95 -0.13
CA ASN A 82 2.78 3.72 -1.31
C ASN A 82 4.06 2.95 -0.94
N LEU A 83 4.24 1.74 -1.51
CA LEU A 83 5.39 0.86 -1.25
C LEU A 83 6.67 1.22 -2.03
N ALA A 84 6.65 2.35 -2.75
CA ALA A 84 7.70 2.82 -3.66
C ALA A 84 7.92 1.94 -4.89
N THR A 85 8.67 2.48 -5.86
CA THR A 85 8.97 1.81 -7.13
C THR A 85 10.04 0.75 -6.95
N ILE A 86 9.68 -0.50 -7.24
CA ILE A 86 10.57 -1.65 -7.14
C ILE A 86 11.15 -1.98 -8.52
N LYS A 87 12.44 -2.34 -8.60
CA LYS A 87 13.15 -2.54 -9.87
C LYS A 87 13.08 -3.98 -10.40
N THR A 88 12.73 -4.95 -9.56
CA THR A 88 12.74 -6.37 -9.92
C THR A 88 11.42 -7.07 -9.64
N ALA A 89 11.05 -8.03 -10.49
CA ALA A 89 9.82 -8.82 -10.32
C ALA A 89 9.80 -9.65 -9.03
N VAL A 90 10.96 -10.11 -8.56
CA VAL A 90 11.08 -10.88 -7.31
C VAL A 90 10.81 -10.01 -6.10
N GLU A 91 11.35 -8.80 -6.06
CA GLU A 91 11.04 -7.85 -4.98
C GLU A 91 9.56 -7.44 -5.01
N THR A 92 8.98 -7.27 -6.21
CA THR A 92 7.54 -6.99 -6.36
C THR A 92 6.69 -8.12 -5.79
N SER A 93 7.00 -9.38 -6.07
CA SER A 93 6.22 -10.52 -5.55
C SER A 93 6.34 -10.64 -4.02
N VAL A 94 7.52 -10.38 -3.46
CA VAL A 94 7.74 -10.33 -2.01
C VAL A 94 6.93 -9.20 -1.37
N ALA A 95 6.91 -8.01 -1.98
CA ALA A 95 6.11 -6.88 -1.51
C ALA A 95 4.62 -7.20 -1.55
N LEU A 96 4.11 -7.75 -2.66
CA LEU A 96 2.71 -8.15 -2.80
C LEU A 96 2.30 -9.22 -1.77
N SER A 97 3.17 -10.18 -1.48
CA SER A 97 2.91 -11.19 -0.44
C SER A 97 2.81 -10.57 0.96
N LYS A 98 3.63 -9.56 1.27
CA LYS A 98 3.52 -8.81 2.54
C LYS A 98 2.22 -8.00 2.62
N VAL A 99 1.84 -7.34 1.52
CA VAL A 99 0.58 -6.59 1.43
C VAL A 99 -0.62 -7.53 1.63
N GLN A 100 -0.61 -8.71 1.02
CA GLN A 100 -1.66 -9.70 1.24
C GLN A 100 -1.74 -10.13 2.70
N THR A 101 -0.59 -10.43 3.33
CA THR A 101 -0.55 -10.85 4.74
C THR A 101 -1.06 -9.75 5.67
N ASP A 102 -0.74 -8.49 5.38
CA ASP A 102 -1.25 -7.35 6.14
C ASP A 102 -2.76 -7.17 5.95
N SER A 103 -3.25 -7.27 4.72
CA SER A 103 -4.69 -7.24 4.41
C SER A 103 -5.45 -8.34 5.18
N ASP A 104 -4.95 -9.58 5.15
CA ASP A 104 -5.57 -10.70 5.87
C ASP A 104 -5.60 -10.44 7.38
N LYS A 105 -4.53 -9.84 7.92
CA LYS A 105 -4.45 -9.45 9.32
C LYS A 105 -5.49 -8.37 9.65
N GLN A 106 -5.59 -7.31 8.85
CA GLN A 106 -6.59 -6.25 9.03
C GLN A 106 -8.02 -6.84 9.03
N VAL A 107 -8.35 -7.71 8.07
CA VAL A 107 -9.66 -8.41 8.04
C VAL A 107 -9.93 -9.15 9.35
N SER A 108 -8.94 -9.85 9.89
CA SER A 108 -9.09 -10.62 11.13
C SER A 108 -9.27 -9.73 12.37
N GLU A 109 -8.54 -8.63 12.45
CA GLU A 109 -8.63 -7.69 13.57
C GLU A 109 -9.98 -6.97 13.57
N VAL A 110 -10.44 -6.52 12.39
CA VAL A 110 -11.75 -5.87 12.26
C VAL A 110 -12.86 -6.84 12.66
N LYS A 111 -12.91 -8.05 12.08
CA LYS A 111 -13.91 -9.08 12.45
C LYS A 111 -13.96 -9.38 13.95
N LYS A 112 -12.79 -9.37 14.61
CA LYS A 112 -12.71 -9.57 16.06
C LYS A 112 -13.33 -8.40 16.82
N VAL A 113 -13.05 -7.16 16.41
CA VAL A 113 -13.63 -5.95 17.04
C VAL A 113 -15.15 -5.94 16.85
N THR A 114 -15.65 -6.25 15.66
CA THR A 114 -17.08 -6.40 15.36
C THR A 114 -17.73 -7.41 16.30
N ALA A 115 -17.17 -8.62 16.39
CA ALA A 115 -17.69 -9.67 17.27
C ALA A 115 -17.64 -9.28 18.75
N ASP A 116 -16.56 -8.63 19.20
CA ASP A 116 -16.43 -8.12 20.57
C ASP A 116 -17.50 -7.04 20.87
N TYR A 117 -17.85 -6.21 19.88
CA TYR A 117 -18.92 -5.22 19.98
C TYR A 117 -20.31 -5.87 20.03
N ALA A 118 -20.61 -6.80 19.10
CA ALA A 118 -21.89 -7.53 19.06
C ALA A 118 -22.18 -8.33 20.34
N LEU A 119 -21.14 -8.84 21.01
CA LEU A 119 -21.26 -9.50 22.32
C LEU A 119 -21.51 -8.54 23.49
N GLY A 120 -21.59 -7.23 23.24
CA GLY A 120 -21.73 -6.20 24.27
C GLY A 120 -20.48 -6.03 25.12
N ASN A 121 -19.32 -6.53 24.69
CA ASN A 121 -18.06 -6.30 25.40
C ASN A 121 -17.47 -4.93 25.07
N TYR A 122 -17.94 -4.25 24.02
CA TYR A 122 -17.48 -2.92 23.60
C TYR A 122 -15.95 -2.85 23.42
N GLY A 123 -15.33 -3.93 22.94
CA GLY A 123 -13.87 -4.05 22.83
C GLY A 123 -13.11 -4.11 24.17
N LEU A 124 -13.82 -4.23 25.30
CA LEU A 124 -13.22 -4.41 26.62
C LEU A 124 -12.84 -5.88 26.84
N SER A 125 -11.78 -6.10 27.63
CA SER A 125 -11.48 -7.44 28.13
C SER A 125 -12.65 -7.98 28.98
N PRO A 126 -12.85 -9.32 29.07
CA PRO A 126 -14.00 -9.88 29.77
C PRO A 126 -14.16 -9.40 31.22
N LEU A 127 -13.06 -9.18 31.93
CA LEU A 127 -13.10 -8.66 33.30
C LEU A 127 -13.55 -7.19 33.35
N ASN A 128 -13.08 -6.39 32.39
CA ASN A 128 -13.45 -4.99 32.27
C ASN A 128 -14.91 -4.84 31.80
N SER A 129 -15.40 -5.70 30.90
CA SER A 129 -16.80 -5.69 30.47
C SER A 129 -17.74 -6.02 31.63
N ILE A 130 -17.43 -7.02 32.47
CA ILE A 130 -18.23 -7.33 33.68
C ILE A 130 -18.28 -6.14 34.64
N ASN A 131 -17.14 -5.50 34.89
CA ASN A 131 -17.08 -4.33 35.77
C ASN A 131 -17.87 -3.15 35.20
N PHE A 132 -17.81 -2.92 33.90
CA PHE A 132 -18.60 -1.90 33.21
C PHE A 132 -20.11 -2.14 33.36
N HIS A 133 -20.58 -3.37 33.07
CA HIS A 133 -21.99 -3.71 33.22
C HIS A 133 -22.46 -3.57 34.67
N LYS A 134 -21.65 -3.97 35.65
CA LYS A 134 -21.96 -3.80 37.07
C LYS A 134 -22.08 -2.32 37.47
N ALA A 135 -21.18 -1.47 36.97
CA ALA A 135 -21.24 -0.03 37.20
C ALA A 135 -22.47 0.61 36.56
N ARG A 136 -22.74 0.28 35.29
CA ARG A 136 -23.89 0.80 34.53
C ARG A 136 -25.22 0.35 35.14
N TRP A 137 -25.33 -0.89 35.60
CA TRP A 137 -26.50 -1.37 36.32
C TRP A 137 -26.73 -0.57 37.61
N LYS A 138 -25.67 -0.34 38.40
CA LYS A 138 -25.75 0.46 39.63
C LYS A 138 -26.25 1.88 39.37
N GLU A 139 -25.82 2.52 38.27
CA GLU A 139 -26.33 3.83 37.85
C GLU A 139 -27.80 3.78 37.43
N MET A 140 -28.19 2.79 36.62
CA MET A 140 -29.57 2.65 36.14
C MET A 140 -30.58 2.42 37.27
N VAL A 141 -30.20 1.66 38.31
CA VAL A 141 -31.10 1.38 39.44
C VAL A 141 -31.06 2.44 40.55
N LYS A 142 -30.03 3.30 40.59
CA LYS A 142 -29.89 4.38 41.58
C LYS A 142 -31.15 5.26 41.73
N PRO A 143 -31.74 5.83 40.65
CA PRO A 143 -32.95 6.65 40.78
C PRO A 143 -34.18 5.86 41.24
N TYR A 144 -34.20 4.54 41.04
CA TYR A 144 -35.29 3.68 41.54
C TYR A 144 -35.21 3.55 43.07
N PHE A 145 -34.02 3.35 43.64
CA PHE A 145 -33.82 3.24 45.09
C PHE A 145 -33.82 4.59 45.82
N GLU A 146 -33.63 5.71 45.11
CA GLU A 146 -33.81 7.07 45.68
C GLU A 146 -35.28 7.47 45.77
N LYS A 147 -36.14 6.95 44.89
CA LYS A 147 -37.57 7.28 44.84
C LYS A 147 -38.47 6.31 45.60
N ASN A 148 -38.02 5.08 45.79
CA ASN A 148 -38.79 4.05 46.49
C ASN A 148 -38.10 3.71 47.81
N ASP A 149 -38.88 3.61 48.89
CA ASP A 149 -38.37 3.12 50.16
C ASP A 149 -37.78 1.72 49.96
N VAL A 150 -36.48 1.61 50.21
CA VAL A 150 -35.81 0.31 50.27
C VAL A 150 -36.42 -0.41 51.45
N PHE A 151 -37.01 -1.58 51.22
CA PHE A 151 -37.59 -2.39 52.28
C PHE A 151 -36.50 -2.72 53.31
N THR A 152 -36.43 -1.93 54.39
CA THR A 152 -35.53 -2.19 55.50
C THR A 152 -36.12 -3.34 56.27
N MET A 153 -35.53 -4.52 56.08
CA MET A 153 -35.85 -5.69 56.88
C MET A 153 -35.64 -5.31 58.35
N PRO A 154 -36.67 -5.32 59.20
CA PRO A 154 -36.50 -5.01 60.61
C PRO A 154 -35.44 -5.97 61.15
N LYS A 155 -34.44 -5.45 61.87
CA LYS A 155 -33.54 -6.31 62.64
C LYS A 155 -34.45 -7.07 63.61
N ASN A 156 -34.53 -8.38 63.43
CA ASN A 156 -35.27 -9.26 64.33
C ASN A 156 -34.56 -9.21 65.70
N GLU A 157 -34.93 -8.25 66.53
CA GLU A 157 -34.68 -8.30 67.96
C GLU A 157 -35.58 -9.41 68.52
N ASN A 158 -34.94 -10.50 68.97
CA ASN A 158 -35.53 -11.65 69.64
C ASN A 158 -36.43 -12.57 68.79
N ILE A 159 -35.81 -13.53 68.12
CA ILE A 159 -36.36 -14.90 68.08
C ILE A 159 -35.46 -15.74 68.98
N SER A 160 -35.86 -15.85 70.25
CA SER A 160 -35.32 -16.86 71.17
C SER A 160 -35.84 -18.21 70.69
N PHE A 161 -34.93 -19.12 70.34
CA PHE A 161 -35.24 -20.55 70.22
C PHE A 161 -35.56 -21.14 71.61
#